data_AF-A0A0D2IXM8-F1
#
_entry.id   AF-A0A0D2IXM8-F1
#
_cell.length_a   1.000
_cell.length_b   1.000
_cell.length_c   1.000
_cell.angle_alpha   90.00
_cell.angle_beta   90.00
_cell.angle_gamma   90.00
#
_symmetry.space_group_name_H-M   'P 1'
#
loop_
_entity.id
_entity.type
_entity.pdbx_description
1 polymer ?
#
loop_
_entity_poly.entity_id
_entity_poly.type
_entity_poly.pdbx_seq_one_letter_code
_entity_poly.pdbx_strand_id
1 'polypeptide(L)'
;MLDVAAVMLTMIGLLQNYKNTNNQAKKQEYLSESIEKITPILDLLIDAKKIHDESEKYLLSAEDTFNTLSNNKTEPYKLQKKSQIIIALKAEFIKSFNIERVDLVKSETLKGLPASETHNLKIIIQDHPHFKQSIKETTSSFINYEKFCTDGIFTGPFTKCVNSIKHNLTESRRYADSLIFNIIPIVSFLFYKMKSATKGTA
;
A
#
# COMPACT_ATOMS: atom_id res chain seq x y z
N MET A 1 15.75 -2.28 -5.02
CA MET A 1 15.19 -1.61 -3.83
C MET A 1 14.78 -0.21 -4.26
N LEU A 2 13.51 0.19 -4.10
CA LEU A 2 12.93 1.38 -4.73
C LEU A 2 13.03 2.62 -3.83
N ASP A 3 13.72 3.66 -4.27
CA ASP A 3 13.77 4.97 -3.59
C ASP A 3 12.91 5.98 -4.38
N VAL A 4 11.70 6.29 -3.89
CA VAL A 4 10.74 7.19 -4.56
C VAL A 4 11.33 8.60 -4.77
N ALA A 5 12.11 9.11 -3.81
CA ALA A 5 12.75 10.41 -3.94
C ALA A 5 13.90 10.38 -4.96
N ALA A 6 14.71 9.32 -4.95
CA ALA A 6 15.74 9.13 -5.97
C ALA A 6 15.14 8.91 -7.36
N VAL A 7 14.02 8.19 -7.47
CA VAL A 7 13.27 8.05 -8.72
C VAL A 7 12.80 9.42 -9.20
N MET A 8 12.19 10.23 -8.33
CA MET A 8 11.77 11.59 -8.68
C MET A 8 12.95 12.45 -9.15
N LEU A 9 14.06 12.48 -8.41
CA LEU A 9 15.24 13.27 -8.77
C LEU A 9 15.88 12.78 -10.07
N THR A 10 15.99 11.46 -10.24
CA THR A 10 16.50 10.85 -11.47
C THR A 10 15.61 11.22 -12.65
N MET A 11 14.30 11.10 -12.50
CA MET A 11 13.35 11.49 -13.54
C MET A 11 13.43 12.98 -13.87
N ILE A 12 13.54 13.86 -12.87
CA ILE A 12 13.75 15.29 -13.10
C ILE A 12 15.03 15.52 -13.92
N GLY A 13 16.13 14.86 -13.57
CA GLY A 13 17.40 14.93 -14.30
C GLY A 13 17.30 14.40 -15.74
N LEU A 14 16.67 13.24 -15.94
CA LEU A 14 16.43 12.66 -17.25
C LEU A 14 15.59 13.58 -18.14
N LEU A 15 14.55 14.20 -17.58
CA LEU A 15 13.67 15.12 -18.30
C LEU A 15 14.35 16.47 -18.60
N GLN A 16 15.26 16.93 -17.75
CA GLN A 16 16.12 18.08 -18.04
C GLN A 16 17.09 17.76 -19.18
N ASN A 17 17.75 16.60 -19.13
CA ASN A 17 18.66 16.15 -20.19
C ASN A 17 17.92 15.96 -21.52
N TYR A 18 16.69 15.45 -21.48
CA TYR A 18 15.80 15.35 -22.64
C TYR A 18 15.56 16.72 -23.29
N LYS A 19 15.28 17.76 -22.48
CA LYS A 19 15.03 19.12 -22.98
C LYS A 19 16.28 19.75 -23.58
N ASN A 20 17.44 19.47 -23.01
CA ASN A 20 18.71 20.12 -23.38
C ASN A 20 19.43 19.44 -24.54
N THR A 21 19.08 18.20 -24.90
CA THR A 21 19.68 17.49 -26.02
C THR A 21 18.92 17.74 -27.33
N ASN A 22 19.65 17.89 -28.43
CA ASN A 22 19.08 17.94 -29.78
C ASN A 22 19.10 16.56 -30.48
N ASN A 23 19.74 15.56 -29.87
CA ASN A 23 19.85 14.21 -30.45
C ASN A 23 18.56 13.41 -30.17
N GLN A 24 17.86 13.03 -31.25
CA GLN A 24 16.58 12.32 -31.17
C GLN A 24 16.70 10.91 -30.57
N ALA A 25 17.81 10.19 -30.82
CA ALA A 25 18.04 8.89 -30.21
C ALA A 25 18.21 9.01 -28.68
N LYS A 26 18.99 10.00 -28.22
CA LYS A 26 19.15 10.30 -26.78
C LYS A 26 17.84 10.74 -26.13
N LYS A 27 17.00 11.51 -26.84
CA LYS A 27 15.65 11.86 -26.37
C LYS A 27 14.81 10.60 -26.10
N GLN A 28 14.83 9.65 -27.03
CA GLN A 28 14.09 8.40 -26.85
C GLN A 28 14.63 7.56 -25.68
N GLU A 29 15.95 7.51 -25.51
CA GLU A 29 16.61 6.85 -24.39
C GLU A 29 16.19 7.43 -23.03
N TYR A 30 16.23 8.76 -22.87
CA TYR A 30 15.81 9.42 -21.63
C TYR A 30 14.32 9.21 -21.30
N LEU A 31 13.45 9.12 -22.32
CA LEU A 31 12.04 8.78 -22.12
C LEU A 31 11.87 7.33 -21.68
N SER A 32 12.54 6.39 -22.33
CA SER A 32 12.50 4.97 -21.96
C SER A 32 12.96 4.78 -20.51
N GLU A 33 14.08 5.39 -20.15
CA GLU A 33 14.59 5.33 -18.79
C GLU A 33 13.62 5.98 -17.79
N SER A 34 13.01 7.12 -18.14
CA SER A 34 11.99 7.77 -17.29
C SER A 34 10.78 6.85 -17.02
N ILE A 35 10.32 6.11 -18.03
CA ILE A 35 9.22 5.14 -17.91
C ILE A 35 9.66 3.98 -17.00
N GLU A 36 10.84 3.41 -17.21
CA GLU A 36 11.36 2.34 -16.36
C GLU A 36 11.47 2.75 -14.89
N LYS A 37 11.86 4.01 -14.62
CA LYS A 37 11.98 4.53 -13.26
C LYS A 37 10.63 4.78 -12.59
N ILE A 38 9.59 5.20 -13.31
CA ILE A 38 8.26 5.47 -12.71
C ILE A 38 7.45 4.18 -12.46
N THR A 39 7.67 3.13 -13.26
CA THR A 39 6.91 1.86 -13.17
C THR A 39 6.79 1.30 -11.76
N PRO A 40 7.86 1.19 -10.95
CA PRO A 40 7.72 0.65 -9.60
C PRO A 40 6.90 1.54 -8.64
N ILE A 41 6.81 2.86 -8.89
CA ILE A 41 5.91 3.76 -8.12
C ILE A 41 4.46 3.46 -8.49
N LEU A 42 4.19 3.18 -9.77
CA LEU A 42 2.87 2.77 -10.24
C LEU A 42 2.48 1.41 -9.66
N ASP A 43 3.41 0.45 -9.60
CA ASP A 43 3.19 -0.85 -8.98
C ASP A 43 2.83 -0.69 -7.48
N LEU A 44 3.54 0.18 -6.74
CA LEU A 44 3.21 0.49 -5.35
C LEU A 44 1.80 1.11 -5.20
N LEU A 45 1.39 2.00 -6.10
CA LEU A 45 0.03 2.56 -6.10
C LEU A 45 -1.03 1.48 -6.37
N ILE A 46 -0.75 0.55 -7.28
CA ILE A 46 -1.64 -0.57 -7.60
C ILE A 46 -1.78 -1.49 -6.38
N ASP A 47 -0.67 -1.83 -5.74
CA ASP A 47 -0.66 -2.65 -4.54
C ASP A 47 -1.41 -1.97 -3.39
N ALA A 48 -1.14 -0.68 -3.12
CA ALA A 48 -1.83 0.10 -2.10
C ALA A 48 -3.34 0.15 -2.38
N LYS A 49 -3.76 0.39 -3.62
CA LYS A 49 -5.17 0.37 -4.01
C LYS A 49 -5.81 -0.99 -3.77
N LYS A 50 -5.14 -2.07 -4.14
CA LYS A 50 -5.65 -3.43 -3.91
C LYS A 50 -5.83 -3.71 -2.42
N ILE A 51 -4.90 -3.24 -1.57
CA ILE A 51 -4.99 -3.37 -0.11
C ILE A 51 -6.15 -2.56 0.44
N HIS A 52 -6.33 -1.33 -0.03
CA HIS A 52 -7.48 -0.49 0.33
C HIS A 52 -8.79 -1.23 0.02
N ASP A 53 -8.99 -1.63 -1.24
CA ASP A 53 -10.24 -2.19 -1.73
C ASP A 53 -10.59 -3.50 -1.02
N GLU A 54 -9.61 -4.39 -0.82
CA GLU A 54 -9.81 -5.64 -0.09
C GLU A 54 -10.08 -5.38 1.40
N SER A 55 -9.34 -4.47 2.04
CA SER A 55 -9.58 -4.15 3.46
C SER A 55 -10.98 -3.56 3.67
N GLU A 56 -11.41 -2.66 2.79
CA GLU A 56 -12.75 -2.06 2.82
C GLU A 56 -13.84 -3.12 2.60
N LYS A 57 -13.70 -3.96 1.57
CA LYS A 57 -14.63 -5.06 1.29
C LYS A 57 -14.78 -5.98 2.50
N TYR A 58 -13.69 -6.32 3.19
CA TYR A 58 -13.74 -7.13 4.41
C TYR A 58 -14.44 -6.42 5.56
N LEU A 59 -14.08 -5.17 5.83
CA LEU A 59 -14.65 -4.42 6.94
C LEU A 59 -16.16 -4.28 6.78
N LEU A 60 -16.63 -4.00 5.56
CA LEU A 60 -18.06 -3.89 5.24
C LEU A 60 -18.76 -5.26 5.29
N SER A 61 -18.20 -6.28 4.60
CA SER A 61 -18.86 -7.59 4.46
C SER A 61 -18.88 -8.40 5.76
N ALA A 62 -17.93 -8.14 6.66
CA ALA A 62 -17.77 -8.88 7.90
C ALA A 62 -18.13 -8.08 9.15
N GLU A 63 -18.67 -6.86 9.06
CA GLU A 63 -18.98 -6.01 10.23
C GLU A 63 -19.86 -6.72 11.27
N ASP A 64 -21.01 -7.23 10.84
CA ASP A 64 -21.92 -8.00 11.71
C ASP A 64 -21.27 -9.24 12.30
N THR A 65 -20.38 -9.87 11.52
CA THR A 65 -19.64 -11.06 11.94
C THR A 65 -18.60 -10.69 13.01
N PHE A 66 -17.84 -9.61 12.82
CA PHE A 66 -16.92 -9.08 13.83
C PHE A 66 -17.66 -8.72 15.12
N ASN A 67 -18.81 -8.05 15.02
CA ASN A 67 -19.61 -7.66 16.19
C ASN A 67 -20.15 -8.89 16.95
N THR A 68 -20.60 -9.91 16.22
CA THR A 68 -21.08 -11.17 16.80
C THR A 68 -19.95 -11.94 17.50
N LEU A 69 -18.81 -12.09 16.82
CA LEU A 69 -17.66 -12.84 17.33
C LEU A 69 -16.94 -12.12 18.50
N SER A 70 -17.11 -10.80 18.58
CA SER A 70 -16.59 -9.99 19.69
C SER A 70 -17.50 -9.99 20.92
N ASN A 71 -18.72 -10.52 20.79
CA ASN A 71 -19.67 -10.62 21.90
C ASN A 71 -19.56 -11.99 22.58
N ASN A 72 -18.96 -11.99 23.77
CA ASN A 72 -18.70 -13.17 24.61
C ASN A 72 -19.95 -13.91 25.12
N LYS A 73 -21.16 -13.38 24.88
CA LYS A 73 -22.43 -14.01 25.27
C LYS A 73 -23.00 -14.96 24.20
N THR A 74 -22.33 -15.10 23.06
CA THR A 74 -22.84 -15.90 21.93
C THR A 74 -22.47 -17.38 22.10
N GLU A 75 -23.41 -18.28 21.76
CA GLU A 75 -23.19 -19.73 21.87
C GLU A 75 -22.04 -20.23 20.96
N PRO A 76 -21.18 -21.15 21.43
CA PRO A 76 -20.00 -21.60 20.69
C PRO A 76 -20.25 -22.12 19.26
N TYR A 77 -21.36 -22.84 19.02
CA TYR A 77 -21.67 -23.34 17.67
C TYR A 77 -22.05 -22.21 16.69
N LYS A 78 -22.67 -21.12 17.18
CA LYS A 78 -22.95 -19.93 16.36
C LYS A 78 -21.66 -19.19 16.04
N LEU A 79 -20.74 -19.11 17.00
CA LEU A 79 -19.40 -18.56 16.80
C LEU A 79 -18.63 -19.35 15.75
N GLN A 80 -18.69 -20.69 15.79
CA GLN A 80 -18.05 -21.56 14.79
C GLN A 80 -18.62 -21.39 13.37
N LYS A 81 -19.95 -21.26 13.23
CA LYS A 81 -20.55 -21.01 11.91
C LYS A 81 -20.18 -19.64 11.35
N LYS A 82 -20.19 -18.61 12.21
CA LYS A 82 -19.78 -17.24 11.84
C LYS A 82 -18.29 -17.16 11.57
N SER A 83 -17.47 -17.98 12.23
CA SER A 83 -16.02 -17.90 12.08
C SER A 83 -15.52 -18.34 10.71
N GLN A 84 -16.23 -19.29 10.08
CA GLN A 84 -15.96 -19.74 8.71
C GLN A 84 -16.09 -18.62 7.66
N ILE A 85 -16.92 -17.60 7.90
CA ILE A 85 -17.08 -16.45 7.00
C ILE A 85 -15.76 -15.66 6.93
N ILE A 86 -15.09 -15.43 8.08
CA ILE A 86 -13.80 -14.73 8.12
C ILE A 86 -12.70 -15.55 7.43
N ILE A 87 -12.70 -16.88 7.60
CA ILE A 87 -11.74 -17.79 6.93
C ILE A 87 -11.94 -17.78 5.41
N ALA A 88 -13.19 -17.85 4.93
CA ALA A 88 -13.50 -17.83 3.52
C ALA A 88 -13.05 -16.53 2.85
N LEU A 89 -13.30 -15.40 3.52
CA LEU A 89 -12.83 -14.12 3.04
C LEU A 89 -11.29 -14.14 3.01
N LYS A 90 -10.59 -14.45 4.13
CA LYS A 90 -9.09 -14.45 4.32
C LYS A 90 -8.28 -14.86 3.09
N ALA A 91 -8.68 -15.92 2.40
CA ALA A 91 -7.95 -16.49 1.27
C ALA A 91 -7.70 -15.49 0.12
N GLU A 92 -8.60 -14.51 -0.07
CA GLU A 92 -8.45 -13.46 -1.09
C GLU A 92 -7.45 -12.37 -0.66
N PHE A 93 -7.44 -12.00 0.63
CA PHE A 93 -6.50 -11.00 1.16
C PHE A 93 -5.06 -11.51 1.21
N ILE A 94 -4.81 -12.73 1.70
CA ILE A 94 -3.43 -13.25 1.86
C ILE A 94 -2.76 -13.58 0.52
N LYS A 95 -3.53 -14.04 -0.48
CA LYS A 95 -2.99 -14.26 -1.83
C LYS A 95 -2.53 -12.97 -2.53
N SER A 96 -2.89 -11.81 -1.99
CA SER A 96 -2.85 -10.57 -2.74
C SER A 96 -1.62 -9.70 -2.53
N PHE A 97 -0.77 -9.98 -1.54
CA PHE A 97 0.21 -8.97 -1.09
C PHE A 97 1.62 -9.53 -0.91
N ASN A 98 2.53 -9.14 -1.80
CA ASN A 98 3.97 -9.31 -1.65
C ASN A 98 4.65 -7.93 -1.57
N ILE A 99 4.51 -7.28 -0.42
CA ILE A 99 4.95 -5.89 -0.14
C ILE A 99 6.46 -5.81 0.16
N GLU A 100 7.16 -6.95 0.15
CA GLU A 100 8.62 -7.01 0.32
C GLU A 100 9.40 -6.27 -0.77
N ARG A 101 8.74 -5.82 -1.85
CA ARG A 101 9.37 -5.11 -2.97
C ARG A 101 9.76 -3.66 -2.68
N VAL A 102 9.29 -3.07 -1.57
CA VAL A 102 9.49 -1.63 -1.30
C VAL A 102 10.14 -1.42 0.08
N ASP A 103 11.33 -0.82 0.08
CA ASP A 103 11.99 -0.29 1.27
C ASP A 103 12.05 1.23 1.17
N LEU A 104 12.10 1.89 2.31
CA LEU A 104 11.90 3.33 2.41
C LEU A 104 13.17 4.14 2.36
N VAL A 105 13.00 5.34 1.83
CA VAL A 105 14.02 6.37 1.62
C VAL A 105 14.78 6.68 2.92
N LYS A 106 16.10 6.92 2.80
CA LYS A 106 16.90 7.61 3.82
C LYS A 106 16.68 9.12 3.67
N SER A 107 16.34 9.85 4.74
CA SER A 107 15.90 11.26 4.69
C SER A 107 16.85 12.27 4.02
N GLU A 108 18.07 11.87 3.69
CA GLU A 108 19.15 12.69 3.14
C GLU A 108 18.96 13.04 1.66
N THR A 109 18.13 12.30 0.91
CA THR A 109 17.88 12.49 -0.54
C THR A 109 16.83 13.54 -0.90
N LEU A 110 16.23 14.25 0.05
CA LEU A 110 15.12 15.20 -0.23
C LEU A 110 15.58 16.61 -0.69
N LYS A 111 16.88 16.87 -0.79
CA LYS A 111 17.39 18.19 -1.20
C LYS A 111 17.11 18.46 -2.69
N GLY A 112 16.51 19.62 -2.99
CA GLY A 112 16.27 20.08 -4.37
C GLY A 112 14.86 19.80 -4.92
N LEU A 113 13.97 19.19 -4.13
CA LEU A 113 12.56 19.00 -4.48
C LEU A 113 11.72 20.21 -4.08
N PRO A 114 10.59 20.49 -4.77
CA PRO A 114 9.67 21.53 -4.33
C PRO A 114 9.04 21.17 -2.97
N ALA A 115 8.62 22.19 -2.23
CA ALA A 115 8.22 22.05 -0.82
C ALA A 115 7.00 21.14 -0.63
N SER A 116 6.01 21.21 -1.54
CA SER A 116 4.81 20.37 -1.54
C SER A 116 5.14 18.88 -1.71
N GLU A 117 6.07 18.56 -2.58
CA GLU A 117 6.51 17.20 -2.91
C GLU A 117 7.40 16.65 -1.79
N THR A 118 8.23 17.52 -1.20
CA THR A 118 9.01 17.20 -0.01
C THR A 118 8.12 16.84 1.18
N HIS A 119 6.98 17.53 1.34
CA HIS A 119 6.00 17.21 2.38
C HIS A 119 5.35 15.85 2.14
N ASN A 120 4.82 15.59 0.95
CA ASN A 120 4.19 14.31 0.61
C ASN A 120 5.15 13.12 0.72
N LEU A 121 6.41 13.30 0.29
CA LEU A 121 7.45 12.27 0.43
C LEU A 121 7.78 11.97 1.88
N LYS A 122 7.81 12.98 2.77
CA LYS A 122 8.02 12.73 4.20
C LYS A 122 6.91 11.89 4.80
N ILE A 123 5.65 12.12 4.40
CA ILE A 123 4.52 11.30 4.85
C ILE A 123 4.68 9.87 4.37
N ILE A 124 5.03 9.64 3.10
CA ILE A 124 5.27 8.30 2.55
C ILE A 124 6.39 7.58 3.33
N ILE A 125 7.49 8.28 3.62
CA ILE A 125 8.63 7.75 4.40
C ILE A 125 8.20 7.34 5.80
N GLN A 126 7.30 8.10 6.42
CA GLN A 126 6.81 7.85 7.77
C GLN A 126 5.76 6.73 7.80
N ASP A 127 4.83 6.68 6.86
CA ASP A 127 3.66 5.80 6.92
C ASP A 127 3.92 4.40 6.35
N HIS A 128 4.81 4.26 5.38
CA HIS A 128 5.05 2.97 4.73
C HIS A 128 5.65 1.87 5.64
N PRO A 129 6.52 2.13 6.66
CA PRO A 129 6.94 1.08 7.58
C PRO A 129 5.75 0.57 8.39
N HIS A 130 4.88 1.48 8.80
CA HIS A 130 3.65 1.15 9.52
C HIS A 130 2.68 0.36 8.63
N PHE A 131 2.58 0.69 7.34
CA PHE A 131 1.81 -0.09 6.37
C PHE A 131 2.30 -1.52 6.23
N LYS A 132 3.62 -1.71 6.05
CA LYS A 132 4.23 -3.04 5.95
C LYS A 132 3.99 -3.84 7.24
N GLN A 133 4.13 -3.18 8.38
CA GLN A 133 3.91 -3.80 9.69
C GLN A 133 2.44 -4.17 9.90
N SER A 134 1.48 -3.30 9.56
CA SER A 134 0.05 -3.58 9.75
C SER A 134 -0.40 -4.80 8.95
N ILE A 135 0.16 -5.02 7.77
CA ILE A 135 -0.16 -6.16 6.92
C ILE A 135 0.46 -7.45 7.45
N LYS A 136 1.71 -7.39 7.95
CA LYS A 136 2.35 -8.51 8.65
C LYS A 136 1.56 -8.93 9.89
N GLU A 137 1.11 -7.96 10.69
CA GLU A 137 0.30 -8.17 11.89
C GLU A 137 -1.09 -8.69 11.55
N THR A 138 -1.71 -8.22 10.47
CA THR A 138 -2.97 -8.74 9.93
C THR A 138 -2.83 -10.22 9.58
N THR A 139 -1.81 -10.58 8.78
CA THR A 139 -1.54 -11.98 8.39
C THR A 139 -1.32 -12.88 9.61
N SER A 140 -0.53 -12.41 10.58
CA SER A 140 -0.27 -13.15 11.81
C SER A 140 -1.55 -13.37 12.63
N SER A 141 -2.41 -12.35 12.70
CA SER A 141 -3.70 -12.44 13.39
C SER A 141 -4.64 -13.43 12.72
N PHE A 142 -4.66 -13.49 11.39
CA PHE A 142 -5.42 -14.48 10.64
C PHE A 142 -4.93 -15.92 10.85
N ILE A 143 -3.63 -16.15 11.01
CA ILE A 143 -3.07 -17.47 11.34
C ILE A 143 -3.53 -17.91 12.74
N ASN A 144 -3.42 -17.01 13.73
CA ASN A 144 -3.86 -17.28 15.09
C ASN A 144 -5.37 -17.55 15.16
N TYR A 145 -6.15 -16.77 14.43
CA TYR A 145 -7.60 -16.94 14.33
C TYR A 145 -8.00 -18.30 13.77
N GLU A 146 -7.36 -18.77 12.69
CA GLU A 146 -7.59 -20.11 12.17
C GLU A 146 -7.25 -21.19 13.17
N LYS A 147 -6.13 -21.05 13.88
CA LYS A 147 -5.76 -22.00 14.94
C LYS A 147 -6.84 -22.09 16.00
N PHE A 148 -7.34 -20.96 16.50
CA PHE A 148 -8.45 -20.96 17.46
C PHE A 148 -9.72 -21.63 16.91
N CYS A 149 -10.03 -21.42 15.63
CA CYS A 149 -11.19 -22.06 14.99
C CYS A 149 -11.03 -23.58 14.85
N THR A 150 -9.85 -24.04 14.44
CA THR A 150 -9.52 -25.47 14.31
C THR A 150 -9.54 -26.16 15.67
N ASP A 151 -9.00 -25.51 16.70
CA ASP A 151 -8.94 -26.04 18.05
C ASP A 151 -10.29 -25.91 18.80
N GLY A 152 -11.29 -25.24 18.22
CA GLY A 152 -12.60 -25.01 18.83
C GLY A 152 -12.58 -24.07 20.04
N ILE A 153 -11.55 -23.21 20.14
CA ILE A 153 -11.32 -22.32 21.29
C ILE A 153 -11.96 -20.96 21.04
N PHE A 154 -13.15 -20.75 21.60
CA PHE A 154 -13.91 -19.50 21.50
C PHE A 154 -13.98 -18.75 22.84
N THR A 155 -12.82 -18.34 23.35
CA THR A 155 -12.66 -17.70 24.67
C THR A 155 -12.16 -16.25 24.54
N GLY A 156 -11.85 -15.57 25.65
CA GLY A 156 -11.33 -14.20 25.63
C GLY A 156 -10.15 -13.96 24.65
N PRO A 157 -9.16 -14.86 24.55
CA PRO A 157 -8.12 -14.82 23.52
C PRO A 157 -8.64 -14.79 22.07
N PHE A 158 -9.70 -15.54 21.76
CA PHE A 158 -10.33 -15.51 20.44
C PHE A 158 -10.95 -14.14 20.15
N THR A 159 -11.70 -13.58 21.09
CA THR A 159 -12.27 -12.23 20.96
C THR A 159 -11.19 -11.17 20.77
N LYS A 160 -10.07 -11.26 21.50
CA LYS A 160 -8.92 -10.37 21.29
C LYS A 160 -8.35 -10.52 19.88
N CYS A 161 -8.20 -11.74 19.38
CA CYS A 161 -7.72 -12.03 18.03
C CYS A 161 -8.63 -11.43 16.94
N VAL A 162 -9.95 -11.55 17.12
CA VAL A 162 -10.97 -10.95 16.23
C VAL A 162 -10.84 -9.43 16.19
N ASN A 163 -10.71 -8.80 17.36
CA ASN A 163 -10.51 -7.35 17.46
C ASN A 163 -9.17 -6.90 16.83
N SER A 164 -8.11 -7.68 17.00
CA SER A 164 -6.82 -7.42 16.34
C SER A 164 -6.93 -7.47 14.82
N ILE A 165 -7.66 -8.46 14.25
CA ILE A 165 -7.92 -8.50 12.80
C ILE A 165 -8.63 -7.23 12.35
N LYS A 166 -9.72 -6.83 13.03
CA LYS A 166 -10.48 -5.62 12.69
C LYS A 166 -9.61 -4.36 12.76
N HIS A 167 -8.83 -4.22 13.83
CA HIS A 167 -7.91 -3.10 14.01
C HIS A 167 -6.87 -3.03 12.90
N ASN A 168 -6.19 -4.15 12.61
CA ASN A 168 -5.09 -4.17 11.65
C ASN A 168 -5.58 -3.99 10.20
N LEU A 169 -6.78 -4.48 9.85
CA LEU A 169 -7.42 -4.17 8.57
C LEU A 169 -7.76 -2.68 8.44
N THR A 170 -8.24 -2.06 9.51
CA THR A 170 -8.56 -0.62 9.54
C THR A 170 -7.29 0.21 9.34
N GLU A 171 -6.22 -0.14 10.05
CA GLU A 171 -4.92 0.53 9.91
C GLU A 171 -4.31 0.30 8.53
N SER A 172 -4.37 -0.92 8.00
CA SER A 172 -3.87 -1.21 6.65
C SER A 172 -4.61 -0.38 5.59
N ARG A 173 -5.94 -0.24 5.70
CA ARG A 173 -6.71 0.66 4.83
C ARG A 173 -6.26 2.11 4.98
N ARG A 174 -6.13 2.61 6.21
CA ARG A 174 -5.71 3.99 6.49
C ARG A 174 -4.33 4.31 5.90
N TYR A 175 -3.37 3.41 6.05
CA TYR A 175 -2.04 3.58 5.47
C TYR A 175 -2.05 3.48 3.94
N ALA A 176 -2.87 2.58 3.37
CA ALA A 176 -3.06 2.51 1.92
C ALA A 176 -3.63 3.83 1.38
N ASP A 177 -4.66 4.39 2.02
CA ASP A 177 -5.22 5.71 1.68
C ASP A 177 -4.15 6.78 1.71
N SER A 178 -3.38 6.86 2.80
CA SER A 178 -2.29 7.83 2.94
C SER A 178 -1.29 7.70 1.79
N LEU A 179 -0.86 6.48 1.46
CA LEU A 179 0.07 6.26 0.35
C LEU A 179 -0.53 6.70 -1.00
N ILE A 180 -1.78 6.33 -1.28
CA ILE A 180 -2.47 6.72 -2.51
C ILE A 180 -2.57 8.24 -2.63
N PHE A 181 -3.07 8.92 -1.59
CA PHE A 181 -3.25 10.38 -1.60
C PHE A 181 -1.93 11.13 -1.71
N ASN A 182 -0.84 10.61 -1.14
CA ASN A 182 0.47 11.28 -1.17
C ASN A 182 1.28 10.98 -2.44
N ILE A 183 1.13 9.80 -3.05
CA ILE A 183 1.86 9.42 -4.27
C ILE A 183 1.17 9.93 -5.55
N ILE A 184 -0.17 10.01 -5.60
CA ILE A 184 -0.90 10.50 -6.79
C ILE A 184 -0.40 11.88 -7.28
N PRO A 185 -0.23 12.90 -6.42
CA PRO A 185 0.28 14.20 -6.84
C PRO A 185 1.68 14.12 -7.44
N ILE A 186 2.55 13.28 -6.87
CA ILE A 186 3.93 13.05 -7.34
C ILE A 186 3.90 12.46 -8.75
N VAL A 187 3.15 11.36 -8.94
CA VAL A 187 3.02 10.69 -10.24
C VAL A 187 2.42 11.63 -11.28
N SER A 188 1.38 12.39 -10.91
CA SER A 188 0.75 13.38 -11.78
C SER A 188 1.73 14.47 -12.21
N PHE A 189 2.56 14.97 -11.29
CA PHE A 189 3.62 15.93 -11.58
C PHE A 189 4.67 15.36 -12.54
N LEU A 190 5.13 14.13 -12.32
CA LEU A 190 6.11 13.47 -13.19
C LEU A 190 5.56 13.28 -14.60
N PHE A 191 4.32 12.82 -14.74
CA PHE A 191 3.64 12.72 -16.03
C PHE A 191 3.46 14.09 -16.71
N TYR A 192 3.12 15.12 -15.96
CA TYR A 192 3.05 16.49 -16.49
C TYR A 192 4.42 16.93 -17.02
N LYS A 193 5.51 16.69 -16.29
CA LYS A 193 6.87 17.03 -16.73
C LYS A 193 7.29 16.24 -17.97
N MET A 194 6.98 14.95 -18.04
CA MET A 194 7.17 14.13 -19.25
C MET A 194 6.43 14.70 -20.44
N LYS A 195 5.13 14.99 -20.29
CA LYS A 195 4.29 15.57 -21.35
C LYS A 195 4.75 16.96 -21.80
N SER A 196 5.22 17.78 -20.86
CA SER A 196 5.82 19.08 -21.17
C SER A 196 7.12 18.94 -21.96
N ALA A 197 7.95 17.95 -21.63
CA ALA A 197 9.18 17.68 -22.35
C ALA A 197 8.90 17.25 -23.80
N THR A 198 7.91 16.38 -24.02
CA THR A 198 7.55 15.89 -25.36
C THR A 198 6.74 16.87 -26.20
N LYS A 199 6.03 17.83 -25.61
CA LYS A 199 5.28 18.87 -26.36
C LYS A 199 6.14 19.99 -26.93
N GLY A 200 7.40 20.14 -26.49
CA GLY A 200 8.34 21.13 -27.03
C GLY A 200 8.99 20.73 -28.37
N THR A 201 8.48 19.69 -29.04
CA THR A 201 9.01 19.18 -30.32
C THR A 201 8.10 19.51 -31.51
N ALA A 202 7.26 20.54 -31.42
CA ALA A 202 6.46 21.06 -32.53
C ALA A 202 7.04 22.38 -33.04
#